data_AF-A0A5A4MHF4-F1
#
_entry.id   AF-A0A5A4MHF4-F1
#
_cell.length_a   1.000
_cell.length_b   1.000
_cell.length_c   1.000
_cell.angle_alpha   90.00
_cell.angle_beta   90.00
_cell.angle_gamma   90.00
#
_symmetry.space_group_name_H-M   'P 1'
#
loop_
_entity.id
_entity.type
_entity.pdbx_description
1 polymer ?
#
loop_
_entity_poly.entity_id
_entity_poly.type
_entity_poly.pdbx_seq_one_letter_code
_entity_poly.pdbx_strand_id
1 'polypeptide(L)'
;MITKLENLRDGITMENRSIEKNKENIKDKTRAKDNKKKVRRQPFKLKPTATIDYKQVDILLAFSTEHGKIKSRRSTNLTLKQQRQLSKSIKRARYLHLLPFVTSVEN
;
A
#
# COMPACT_ATOMS: atom_id res chain seq x y z
N MET A 1 65.77 16.64 -22.06
CA MET A 1 65.55 16.49 -20.61
C MET A 1 64.11 16.83 -20.17
N ILE A 2 63.21 17.27 -21.07
CA ILE A 2 61.83 17.66 -20.72
C ILE A 2 60.86 16.46 -20.70
N THR A 3 61.11 15.41 -21.50
CA THR A 3 60.22 14.25 -21.64
C THR A 3 60.27 13.22 -20.49
N LYS A 4 61.20 13.37 -19.52
CA LYS A 4 61.30 12.44 -18.36
C LYS A 4 60.47 12.89 -17.14
N LEU A 5 60.02 14.15 -17.10
CA LEU A 5 59.20 14.70 -16.00
C LEU A 5 57.69 14.69 -16.32
N GLU A 6 57.30 14.68 -17.59
CA GLU A 6 55.88 14.59 -17.99
C GLU A 6 55.30 13.20 -17.70
N ASN A 7 56.08 12.13 -17.95
CA ASN A 7 55.64 10.76 -17.72
C ASN A 7 55.52 10.34 -16.25
N LEU A 8 56.06 11.12 -15.30
CA LEU A 8 55.88 10.88 -13.86
C LEU A 8 54.67 11.63 -13.29
N ARG A 9 54.16 12.64 -14.02
CA ARG A 9 52.98 13.44 -13.63
C ARG A 9 51.67 12.76 -14.04
N ASP A 10 51.70 11.97 -15.10
CA ASP A 10 50.52 11.32 -15.68
C ASP A 10 50.11 10.02 -14.98
N GLY A 11 51.01 9.38 -14.24
CA GLY A 11 50.66 8.21 -13.40
C GLY A 11 49.75 8.61 -12.23
N ILE A 12 50.05 9.75 -11.59
CA ILE A 12 49.32 10.27 -10.44
C ILE A 12 47.91 10.74 -10.84
N THR A 13 47.72 11.26 -12.06
CA THR A 13 46.40 11.74 -12.52
C THR A 13 45.45 10.60 -12.89
N MET A 14 45.96 9.47 -13.38
CA MET A 14 45.15 8.30 -13.75
C MET A 14 44.68 7.48 -12.52
N GLU A 15 45.51 7.41 -11.48
CA GLU A 15 45.18 6.73 -10.22
C GLU A 15 44.15 7.52 -9.39
N ASN A 16 44.31 8.85 -9.30
CA ASN A 16 43.34 9.74 -8.62
C ASN A 16 41.96 9.72 -9.30
N ARG A 17 41.91 9.64 -10.64
CA ARG A 17 40.65 9.53 -11.41
C ARG A 17 39.92 8.20 -11.17
N SER A 18 40.66 7.15 -10.87
CA SER A 18 40.11 5.83 -10.54
C SER A 18 39.57 5.79 -9.10
N ILE A 19 40.24 6.49 -8.18
CA ILE A 19 39.80 6.65 -6.78
C ILE A 19 38.54 7.53 -6.67
N GLU A 20 38.42 8.60 -7.46
CA GLU A 20 37.23 9.46 -7.48
C GLU A 20 35.98 8.74 -8.01
N LYS A 21 36.11 7.98 -9.10
CA LYS A 21 35.01 7.15 -9.64
C LYS A 21 34.53 6.09 -8.65
N ASN A 22 35.43 5.52 -7.84
CA ASN A 22 35.06 4.59 -6.78
C ASN A 22 34.35 5.28 -5.61
N LYS A 23 34.73 6.52 -5.25
CA LYS A 23 34.06 7.30 -4.18
C LYS A 23 32.62 7.71 -4.55
N GLU A 24 32.35 8.03 -5.82
CA GLU A 24 30.98 8.31 -6.29
C GLU A 24 30.09 7.06 -6.21
N ASN A 25 30.62 5.90 -6.63
CA ASN A 25 29.91 4.62 -6.61
C ASN A 25 29.59 4.13 -5.16
N ILE A 26 30.40 4.51 -4.17
CA ILE A 26 30.15 4.20 -2.75
C ILE A 26 29.04 5.09 -2.16
N LYS A 27 28.95 6.36 -2.55
CA LYS A 27 27.92 7.28 -2.03
C LYS A 27 26.51 6.90 -2.49
N ASP A 28 26.35 6.42 -3.72
CA ASP A 28 25.03 6.03 -4.25
C ASP A 28 24.48 4.74 -3.62
N LYS A 29 25.35 3.83 -3.14
CA LYS A 29 24.94 2.57 -2.48
C LYS A 29 24.35 2.76 -1.08
N THR A 30 24.61 3.89 -0.41
CA THR A 30 24.13 4.15 0.96
C THR A 30 22.74 4.80 1.03
N ARG A 31 22.10 5.05 -0.12
CA ARG A 31 20.81 5.74 -0.22
C ARG A 31 19.62 4.82 -0.50
N ALA A 32 19.74 3.54 -0.16
CA ALA A 32 18.60 2.63 -0.07
C ALA A 32 17.73 3.06 1.14
N LYS A 33 16.89 4.08 0.92
CA LYS A 33 15.80 4.40 1.83
C LYS A 33 14.97 3.13 2.01
N ASP A 34 15.03 2.57 3.21
CA ASP A 34 14.11 1.55 3.71
C ASP A 34 12.68 2.10 3.64
N ASN A 35 12.09 2.03 2.44
CA ASN A 35 10.67 2.20 2.20
C ASN A 35 9.96 0.94 2.73
N LYS A 36 10.07 0.68 4.03
CA LYS A 36 9.20 -0.27 4.72
C LYS A 36 7.80 0.34 4.62
N LYS A 37 7.08 -0.01 3.55
CA LYS A 37 5.69 0.35 3.32
C LYS A 37 4.97 0.10 4.63
N LYS A 38 4.52 1.16 5.28
CA LYS A 38 3.77 1.10 6.54
C LYS A 38 2.57 0.21 6.26
N VAL A 39 2.66 -1.07 6.64
CA VAL A 39 1.58 -2.04 6.43
C VAL A 39 0.44 -1.51 7.28
N ARG A 40 -0.54 -0.87 6.64
CA ARG A 40 -1.74 -0.41 7.32
C ARG A 40 -2.34 -1.64 8.00
N ARG A 41 -2.35 -1.62 9.34
CA ARG A 41 -2.92 -2.70 10.15
C ARG A 41 -4.33 -2.95 9.64
N GLN A 42 -4.56 -4.17 9.18
CA GLN A 42 -5.75 -4.58 8.46
C GLN A 42 -6.87 -4.80 9.49
N PRO A 43 -7.96 -4.02 9.48
CA PRO A 43 -8.96 -4.17 10.52
C PRO A 43 -9.72 -5.49 10.42
N PHE A 44 -9.95 -6.03 9.22
CA PHE A 44 -10.69 -7.29 9.04
C PHE A 44 -10.31 -7.99 7.73
N LYS A 45 -9.95 -9.28 7.78
CA LYS A 45 -9.75 -10.13 6.60
C LYS A 45 -10.72 -11.31 6.64
N LEU A 46 -11.73 -11.29 5.77
CA LEU A 46 -12.66 -12.42 5.60
C LEU A 46 -11.91 -13.63 5.06
N LYS A 47 -12.24 -14.84 5.57
CA LYS A 47 -11.71 -16.09 5.02
C LYS A 47 -12.10 -16.22 3.54
N PRO A 48 -11.26 -16.79 2.67
CA PRO A 48 -11.54 -16.90 1.23
C PRO A 48 -12.85 -17.63 0.89
N THR A 49 -13.22 -18.61 1.72
CA THR A 49 -14.42 -19.44 1.57
C THR A 49 -15.65 -18.88 2.28
N ALA A 50 -15.52 -17.75 2.99
CA ALA A 50 -16.63 -17.17 3.73
C ALA A 50 -17.71 -16.65 2.77
N THR A 51 -18.90 -17.23 2.86
CA THR A 51 -20.11 -16.75 2.19
C THR A 51 -20.72 -15.63 3.01
N ILE A 52 -20.99 -14.49 2.36
CA ILE A 52 -21.57 -13.30 3.01
C ILE A 52 -23.06 -13.28 2.71
N ASP A 53 -23.90 -13.58 3.70
CA ASP A 53 -25.36 -13.57 3.56
C ASP A 53 -25.97 -12.27 4.08
N TYR A 54 -27.17 -11.92 3.58
CA TYR A 54 -27.90 -10.72 3.99
C TYR A 54 -28.45 -10.81 5.43
N LYS A 55 -28.55 -12.04 5.96
CA LYS A 55 -29.04 -12.33 7.32
C LYS A 55 -28.01 -11.99 8.40
N GLN A 56 -26.72 -11.90 8.05
CA GLN A 56 -25.63 -11.66 9.00
C GLN A 56 -25.42 -10.16 9.22
N VAL A 57 -26.38 -9.52 9.90
CA VAL A 57 -26.43 -8.05 10.04
C VAL A 57 -25.13 -7.47 10.62
N ASP A 58 -24.54 -8.11 11.63
CA ASP A 58 -23.32 -7.63 12.30
C ASP A 58 -22.14 -7.49 11.34
N ILE A 59 -21.96 -8.49 10.47
CA ILE A 59 -20.90 -8.49 9.46
C ILE A 59 -21.15 -7.38 8.44
N LEU A 60 -22.39 -7.24 7.97
CA LEU A 60 -22.75 -6.22 7.00
C LEU A 60 -22.61 -4.80 7.55
N LEU A 61 -22.94 -4.61 8.83
CA LEU A 61 -22.82 -3.34 9.53
C LEU A 61 -21.35 -2.93 9.68
N ALA A 62 -20.46 -3.87 9.98
CA ALA A 62 -19.01 -3.63 10.02
C ALA A 62 -18.45 -3.12 8.67
N PHE A 63 -19.06 -3.53 7.55
CA PHE A 63 -18.72 -3.06 6.21
C PHE A 63 -19.52 -1.83 5.74
N SER A 64 -20.38 -1.28 6.58
CA SER A 64 -21.03 0.01 6.38
C SER A 64 -20.25 1.13 7.08
N THR A 65 -20.36 2.35 6.57
CA THR A 65 -19.94 3.56 7.27
C THR A 65 -21.01 3.94 8.30
N GLU A 66 -20.66 4.86 9.19
CA GLU A 66 -21.59 5.46 10.15
C GLU A 66 -22.83 6.03 9.47
N HIS A 67 -22.68 6.69 8.31
CA HIS A 67 -23.80 7.21 7.51
C HIS A 67 -24.59 6.16 6.70
N GLY A 68 -24.33 4.87 6.87
CA GLY A 68 -25.02 3.83 6.11
C GLY A 68 -24.53 3.68 4.66
N LYS A 69 -23.35 4.17 4.28
CA LYS A 69 -22.75 3.93 2.95
C LYS A 69 -21.90 2.65 2.97
N ILE A 70 -21.82 1.94 1.85
CA ILE A 70 -20.97 0.74 1.75
C ILE A 70 -19.49 1.15 1.70
N LYS A 71 -18.65 0.60 2.58
CA LYS A 71 -17.20 0.85 2.58
C LYS A 71 -16.57 0.39 1.26
N SER A 72 -15.59 1.16 0.78
CA SER A 72 -14.88 0.82 -0.46
C SER A 72 -14.00 -0.42 -0.29
N ARG A 73 -13.82 -1.18 -1.37
CA ARG A 73 -12.93 -2.36 -1.39
C ARG A 73 -11.50 -2.05 -0.93
N ARG A 74 -11.00 -0.85 -1.22
CA ARG A 74 -9.65 -0.41 -0.85
C ARG A 74 -9.48 -0.25 0.67
N SER A 75 -10.58 0.07 1.36
CA SER A 75 -10.60 0.20 2.83
C SER A 75 -10.79 -1.16 3.51
N THR A 76 -11.53 -2.07 2.89
CA THR A 76 -11.90 -3.37 3.47
C THR A 76 -10.97 -4.52 3.06
N ASN A 77 -10.15 -4.33 2.03
CA ASN A 77 -9.23 -5.31 1.47
C ASN A 77 -9.88 -6.66 1.11
N LEU A 78 -11.14 -6.61 0.68
CA LEU A 78 -11.85 -7.77 0.15
C LEU A 78 -11.43 -8.08 -1.28
N THR A 79 -11.55 -9.36 -1.65
CA THR A 79 -11.48 -9.76 -3.07
C THR A 79 -12.64 -9.15 -3.86
N LEU A 80 -12.49 -9.04 -5.17
CA LEU A 80 -13.54 -8.50 -6.04
C LEU A 80 -14.84 -9.31 -5.93
N LYS A 81 -14.74 -10.64 -5.85
CA LYS A 81 -15.88 -11.55 -5.70
C LYS A 81 -16.62 -11.31 -4.38
N GLN A 82 -15.89 -11.23 -3.27
CA GLN A 82 -16.45 -10.95 -1.96
C GLN A 82 -17.10 -9.56 -1.91
N GLN A 83 -16.48 -8.53 -2.47
CA GLN A 83 -17.08 -7.18 -2.50
C GLN A 83 -18.41 -7.16 -3.28
N ARG A 84 -18.50 -7.89 -4.41
CA ARG A 84 -19.74 -8.02 -5.18
C ARG A 84 -20.83 -8.74 -4.37
N GLN A 85 -20.46 -9.84 -3.71
CA GLN A 85 -21.38 -10.59 -2.84
C GLN A 85 -21.87 -9.73 -1.68
N LEU A 86 -20.94 -9.10 -0.94
CA LEU A 86 -21.24 -8.15 0.12
C LEU A 86 -22.20 -7.06 -0.34
N SER A 87 -21.92 -6.42 -1.48
CA SER A 87 -22.76 -5.33 -1.99
C SER A 87 -24.18 -5.81 -2.32
N LYS A 88 -24.32 -7.04 -2.84
CA LYS A 88 -25.64 -7.66 -3.10
C LYS A 88 -26.37 -7.96 -1.79
N SER A 89 -25.67 -8.51 -0.80
CA SER A 89 -26.22 -8.84 0.52
C SER A 89 -26.64 -7.59 1.29
N ILE A 90 -25.84 -6.51 1.31
CA ILE A 90 -26.22 -5.23 1.92
C ILE A 90 -27.48 -4.65 1.26
N LYS A 91 -27.55 -4.65 -0.07
CA LYS A 91 -28.73 -4.13 -0.79
C LYS A 91 -29.99 -4.92 -0.47
N ARG A 92 -29.89 -6.24 -0.37
CA ARG A 92 -30.99 -7.11 0.06
C ARG A 92 -31.41 -6.83 1.50
N ALA A 93 -30.45 -6.73 2.41
CA ALA A 93 -30.70 -6.41 3.81
C ALA A 93 -31.42 -5.06 3.97
N ARG A 94 -31.06 -4.05 3.17
CA ARG A 94 -31.75 -2.75 3.16
C ARG A 94 -33.19 -2.83 2.67
N TYR A 95 -33.43 -3.60 1.61
CA TYR A 95 -34.79 -3.83 1.10
C TYR A 95 -35.68 -4.53 2.15
N LEU A 96 -35.09 -5.42 2.95
CA LEU A 96 -35.73 -6.12 4.05
C LEU A 96 -35.75 -5.33 5.37
N HIS A 97 -35.35 -4.05 5.36
CA HIS A 97 -35.27 -3.21 6.57
C HIS A 97 -34.34 -3.72 7.69
N LEU A 98 -33.43 -4.66 7.39
CA LEU A 98 -32.40 -5.11 8.33
C LEU A 98 -31.25 -4.10 8.48
N LEU A 99 -31.06 -3.24 7.49
CA LEU A 99 -30.06 -2.17 7.49
C LEU A 99 -30.69 -0.86 7.00
N PRO A 100 -30.29 0.29 7.57
CA PRO A 100 -30.77 1.59 7.12
C PRO A 100 -30.13 1.99 5.78
N PHE A 101 -30.85 2.81 5.01
CA PHE A 101 -30.33 3.47 3.81
C PHE A 101 -29.52 4.71 4.14
N VAL A 102 -30.00 5.50 5.09
CA VAL A 102 -29.39 6.74 5.58
C VAL A 102 -29.49 6.72 7.09
N THR A 103 -28.41 7.13 7.75
CA THR A 103 -28.32 7.31 9.20
C THR A 103 -27.86 8.74 9.42
N SER A 104 -28.71 9.54 10.04
CA SER A 104 -28.35 10.86 10.55
C SER A 104 -27.59 10.62 11.85
N VAL A 105 -26.26 10.73 11.78
CA VAL A 105 -25.48 10.93 13.00
C VAL A 105 -25.62 12.42 13.28
N GLU A 106 -26.56 12.77 14.15
CA GLU A 106 -26.60 14.10 14.74
C GLU A 106 -25.40 14.18 15.70
N ASN A 107 -24.49 15.12 15.43
CA ASN A 107 -23.26 15.33 16.21
C ASN A 107 -23.50 16.37 17.31
#